data_AF-A0A960MGL5-F1
#
_entry.id   AF-A0A960MGL5-F1
#
_cell.length_a   1.000
_cell.length_b   1.000
_cell.length_c   1.000
_cell.angle_alpha   90.00
_cell.angle_beta   90.00
_cell.angle_gamma   90.00
#
_symmetry.space_group_name_H-M   'P 1'
#
loop_
_entity.id
_entity.type
_entity.pdbx_description
1 polymer ?
#
loop_
_entity_poly.entity_id
_entity_poly.type
_entity_poly.pdbx_seq_one_letter_code
_entity_poly.pdbx_strand_id
1 'polypeptide(L)'
;MPTSILFAGFPSAIVHALDPANPDRPPAKLKAVKQLLWGDYMSVISQSQDGQLYRVKVRGVEGWIKASETQANRILEIVFVDIGQGDGALVVTPDDKKYVIDAGQGDNMYRFLRWRFGFRKKVVFDAAIMSHSDADHYGGFDYLFDEPNASFKTVYQNGLMERVASSATGTLGKPEKVVGDGSFITDLVEDLPGLRAFLATPANWKKKKFPTMLEKGLSGGRFGDYRMLDVTHGHLPGHGPGAKLEIQVLGPWPEDANGKRGLRWFGDVGKTKNGHSVVLRFLYNGVKIFMGGDLNIESCRLLLEKHTGLSAKPKNAEEEAELVTAAREIFGCDVAKACHHGSADTLLPFMKSIHPIATVISSGDDEPHAHPRADALGAIARCSRGERPLLLSTELARSAKETIKQPSVLRQQLRDLAKKIDDATDPQKKAAAQKKFDAVVSKLERSIAIYGAINLRTDGERVVMAYKLERSTPSKGWDIYKLERAGEKGPLIYRSKYD
;
A
#
# COMPACT_ATOMS: atom_id res chain seq x y z
N MET A 1 4.89 -8.35 32.77
CA MET A 1 5.01 -8.63 31.32
C MET A 1 3.60 -8.74 30.76
N PRO A 2 3.29 -8.25 29.55
CA PRO A 2 1.95 -8.44 28.99
C PRO A 2 1.62 -9.93 28.88
N THR A 3 0.39 -10.29 29.25
CA THR A 3 -0.05 -11.68 29.38
C THR A 3 -0.53 -12.27 28.05
N SER A 4 -1.03 -11.45 27.15
CA SER A 4 -1.48 -11.85 25.81
C SER A 4 -1.60 -10.64 24.85
N ILE A 5 -1.83 -10.92 23.57
CA ILE A 5 -2.06 -9.92 22.52
C ILE A 5 -3.52 -10.03 22.06
N LEU A 6 -4.18 -8.89 21.90
CA LEU A 6 -5.52 -8.77 21.31
C LEU A 6 -5.52 -7.68 20.22
N PHE A 7 -6.61 -7.62 19.48
CA PHE A 7 -6.87 -6.60 18.46
C PHE A 7 -8.18 -5.88 18.74
N ALA A 8 -8.29 -4.63 18.31
CA ALA A 8 -9.53 -3.87 18.43
C ALA A 8 -10.63 -4.53 17.59
N GLY A 9 -11.82 -4.66 18.16
CA GLY A 9 -12.99 -5.27 17.52
C GLY A 9 -13.64 -4.36 16.46
N PHE A 10 -14.57 -4.92 15.72
CA PHE A 10 -15.32 -4.21 14.68
C PHE A 10 -16.33 -3.22 15.27
N PRO A 11 -16.52 -2.03 14.66
CA PRO A 11 -15.72 -1.40 13.61
C PRO A 11 -14.58 -0.52 14.18
N SER A 12 -14.57 -0.32 15.50
CA SER A 12 -13.57 0.43 16.26
C SER A 12 -13.75 0.11 17.75
N ALA A 13 -12.75 0.42 18.58
CA ALA A 13 -12.81 0.20 20.02
C ALA A 13 -12.35 1.44 20.81
N ILE A 14 -12.81 1.59 22.05
CA ILE A 14 -12.45 2.73 22.91
C ILE A 14 -11.58 2.29 24.08
N VAL A 15 -10.43 2.95 24.22
CA VAL A 15 -9.61 2.89 25.43
C VAL A 15 -10.07 3.99 26.37
N HIS A 16 -10.28 3.63 27.63
CA HIS A 16 -10.70 4.50 28.72
C HIS A 16 -9.56 4.74 29.72
N ALA A 17 -9.57 5.89 30.38
CA ALA A 17 -8.56 6.27 31.35
C ALA A 17 -8.42 5.26 32.50
N LEU A 18 -7.22 5.18 33.08
CA LEU A 18 -6.98 4.53 34.36
C LEU A 18 -7.55 5.40 35.50
N ASP A 19 -7.89 4.77 36.62
CA ASP A 19 -8.10 5.50 37.88
C ASP A 19 -6.73 5.95 38.41
N PRO A 20 -6.49 7.26 38.63
CA PRO A 20 -5.22 7.75 39.15
C PRO A 20 -4.86 7.20 40.54
N ALA A 21 -5.86 6.88 41.37
CA ALA A 21 -5.66 6.35 42.72
C ALA A 21 -5.47 4.83 42.72
N ASN A 22 -6.07 4.11 41.77
CA ASN A 22 -5.93 2.66 41.65
C ASN A 22 -5.95 2.17 40.19
N PRO A 23 -4.81 2.25 39.48
CA PRO A 23 -4.72 1.86 38.07
C PRO A 23 -5.07 0.39 37.80
N ASP A 24 -4.92 -0.48 38.80
CA ASP A 24 -5.19 -1.92 38.70
C ASP A 24 -6.67 -2.26 38.79
N ARG A 25 -7.54 -1.28 39.06
CA ARG A 25 -9.00 -1.43 39.02
C ARG A 25 -9.63 -0.52 37.96
N PRO A 26 -10.69 -0.97 37.28
CA PRO A 26 -11.47 -0.10 36.42
C PRO A 26 -12.05 1.09 37.19
N PRO A 27 -12.04 2.31 36.62
CA PRO A 27 -12.70 3.45 37.24
C PRO A 27 -14.21 3.27 37.20
N ALA A 28 -14.91 3.81 38.21
CA ALA A 28 -16.38 3.77 38.27
C ALA A 28 -17.05 4.46 37.07
N LYS A 29 -16.38 5.45 36.46
CA LYS A 29 -16.84 6.12 35.23
C LYS A 29 -15.77 6.01 34.14
N LEU A 30 -16.14 5.36 33.04
CA LEU A 30 -15.27 5.19 31.89
C LEU A 30 -15.15 6.49 31.08
N LYS A 31 -13.97 7.11 31.11
CA LYS A 31 -13.66 8.31 30.30
C LYS A 31 -12.79 7.93 29.12
N ALA A 32 -13.27 8.13 27.89
CA ALA A 32 -12.51 7.83 26.69
C ALA A 32 -11.19 8.63 26.62
N VAL A 33 -10.11 7.95 26.27
CA VAL A 33 -8.78 8.54 26.04
C VAL A 33 -8.25 8.27 24.64
N LYS A 34 -8.74 7.23 23.95
CA LYS A 34 -8.34 6.91 22.58
C LYS A 34 -9.35 6.03 21.87
N GLN A 35 -9.68 6.37 20.62
CA GLN A 35 -10.36 5.47 19.70
C GLN A 35 -9.31 4.70 18.88
N LEU A 36 -9.48 3.38 18.83
CA LEU A 36 -8.70 2.45 18.03
C LEU A 36 -9.50 2.06 16.78
N LEU A 37 -8.83 1.93 15.64
CA LEU A 37 -9.47 1.41 14.43
C LEU A 37 -9.51 -0.12 14.50
N TRP A 38 -10.51 -0.73 13.87
CA TRP A 38 -10.62 -2.19 13.76
C TRP A 38 -9.29 -2.86 13.37
N GLY A 39 -8.89 -3.87 14.15
CA GLY A 39 -7.63 -4.60 13.95
C GLY A 39 -6.40 -3.94 14.57
N ASP A 40 -6.53 -2.79 15.24
CA ASP A 40 -5.41 -2.17 15.96
C ASP A 40 -4.87 -3.12 17.05
N TYR A 41 -3.57 -3.37 16.98
CA TYR A 41 -2.83 -4.23 17.91
C TYR A 41 -2.79 -3.63 19.32
N MET A 42 -3.05 -4.44 20.34
CA MET A 42 -2.89 -4.06 21.75
C MET A 42 -2.29 -5.20 22.60
N SER A 43 -1.51 -4.82 23.61
CA SER A 43 -0.98 -5.77 24.60
C SER A 43 -1.84 -5.75 25.85
N VAL A 44 -2.30 -6.92 26.30
CA VAL A 44 -3.08 -7.06 27.54
C VAL A 44 -2.13 -7.11 28.73
N ILE A 45 -2.41 -6.29 29.73
CA ILE A 45 -1.66 -6.21 30.99
C ILE A 45 -2.37 -7.03 32.07
N SER A 46 -3.68 -6.82 32.22
CA SER A 46 -4.52 -7.49 33.21
C SER A 46 -6.00 -7.46 32.77
N GLN A 47 -6.85 -8.09 33.56
CA GLN A 47 -8.30 -8.15 33.35
C GLN A 47 -9.02 -7.77 34.66
N SER A 48 -10.19 -7.15 34.55
CA SER A 48 -11.07 -6.89 35.70
C SER A 48 -11.58 -8.20 36.31
N GLN A 49 -11.97 -8.17 37.59
CA GLN A 49 -12.42 -9.37 38.31
C GLN A 49 -13.66 -10.04 37.67
N ASP A 50 -14.54 -9.25 37.05
CA ASP A 50 -15.74 -9.71 36.34
C ASP A 50 -15.48 -10.11 34.88
N GLY A 51 -14.25 -9.96 34.42
CA GLY A 51 -13.82 -10.28 33.06
C GLY A 51 -14.23 -9.30 31.97
N GLN A 52 -14.97 -8.23 32.30
CA GLN A 52 -15.60 -7.34 31.30
C GLN A 52 -14.64 -6.32 30.69
N LEU A 53 -13.52 -6.02 31.35
CA LEU A 53 -12.54 -5.04 30.90
C LEU A 53 -11.13 -5.65 30.90
N TYR A 54 -10.37 -5.33 29.85
CA TYR A 54 -8.95 -5.57 29.79
C TYR A 54 -8.19 -4.27 30.03
N ARG A 55 -7.16 -4.29 30.87
CA ARG A 55 -6.18 -3.20 30.92
C ARG A 55 -5.17 -3.46 29.81
N VAL A 56 -5.02 -2.50 28.92
CA VAL A 56 -4.22 -2.66 27.70
C VAL A 56 -3.23 -1.53 27.52
N LYS A 57 -2.15 -1.82 26.80
CA LYS A 57 -1.19 -0.85 26.30
C LYS A 57 -1.21 -0.84 24.77
N VAL A 58 -1.41 0.33 24.18
CA VAL A 58 -1.53 0.52 22.74
C VAL A 58 -1.08 1.92 22.32
N ARG A 59 -0.17 1.99 21.34
CA ARG A 59 0.31 3.26 20.74
C ARG A 59 0.62 4.35 21.79
N GLY A 60 1.43 4.00 22.80
CA GLY A 60 1.85 4.92 23.87
C GLY A 60 0.80 5.26 24.93
N VAL A 61 -0.41 4.70 24.86
CA VAL A 61 -1.48 4.88 25.85
C VAL A 61 -1.69 3.58 26.61
N GLU A 62 -1.96 3.72 27.90
CA GLU A 62 -2.39 2.64 28.78
C GLU A 62 -3.76 2.98 29.36
N GLY A 63 -4.66 2.00 29.41
CA GLY A 63 -6.04 2.22 29.84
C GLY A 63 -6.87 0.95 29.83
N TRP A 64 -8.16 1.09 30.13
CA TRP A 64 -9.13 -0.01 30.14
C TRP A 64 -9.93 -0.05 28.83
N ILE A 65 -10.16 -1.23 28.26
CA ILE A 65 -10.99 -1.46 27.08
C ILE A 65 -12.01 -2.56 27.38
N LYS A 66 -13.22 -2.46 26.84
CA LYS A 66 -14.24 -3.50 27.01
C LYS A 66 -13.82 -4.76 26.28
N ALA A 67 -13.95 -5.91 26.94
CA ALA A 67 -13.64 -7.21 26.34
C ALA A 67 -14.47 -7.46 25.06
N SER A 68 -15.74 -7.00 25.06
CA SER A 68 -16.63 -7.06 23.89
C SER A 68 -16.19 -6.20 22.70
N GLU A 69 -15.29 -5.24 22.90
CA GLU A 69 -14.71 -4.38 21.85
C GLU A 69 -13.33 -4.89 21.40
N THR A 70 -12.98 -6.14 21.71
CA THR A 70 -11.72 -6.77 21.32
C THR A 70 -11.95 -8.06 20.53
N GLN A 71 -10.91 -8.51 19.83
CA GLN A 71 -10.89 -9.79 19.14
C GLN A 71 -9.52 -10.44 19.23
N ALA A 72 -9.48 -11.78 19.16
CA ALA A 72 -8.25 -12.54 19.21
C ALA A 72 -7.52 -12.60 17.86
N ASN A 73 -8.27 -12.69 16.77
CA ASN A 73 -7.70 -12.91 15.45
C ASN A 73 -7.31 -11.59 14.79
N ARG A 74 -6.14 -11.58 14.14
CA ARG A 74 -5.73 -10.50 13.24
C ARG A 74 -6.57 -10.53 11.96
N ILE A 75 -6.77 -9.35 11.38
CA ILE A 75 -7.46 -9.15 10.11
C ILE A 75 -6.49 -8.68 9.03
N LEU A 76 -6.93 -8.66 7.77
CA LEU A 76 -6.18 -8.00 6.71
C LEU A 76 -6.23 -6.49 6.90
N GLU A 77 -5.06 -5.87 6.93
CA GLU A 77 -4.85 -4.42 6.97
C GLU A 77 -4.16 -3.99 5.68
N ILE A 78 -4.77 -3.05 4.96
CA ILE A 78 -4.13 -2.33 3.86
C ILE A 78 -4.25 -0.84 4.16
N VAL A 79 -3.14 -0.13 4.19
CA VAL A 79 -3.09 1.30 4.42
C VAL A 79 -2.51 1.98 3.19
N PHE A 80 -3.35 2.67 2.45
CA PHE A 80 -2.95 3.55 1.35
C PHE A 80 -2.47 4.86 1.96
N VAL A 81 -1.16 5.09 1.87
CA VAL A 81 -0.50 6.23 2.50
C VAL A 81 -0.63 7.45 1.59
N ASP A 82 -0.91 8.62 2.16
CA ASP A 82 -0.75 9.89 1.44
C ASP A 82 0.74 10.14 1.24
N ILE A 83 1.25 9.68 0.11
CA ILE A 83 2.66 9.78 -0.23
C ILE A 83 3.03 11.06 -0.99
N GLY A 84 2.06 11.98 -1.17
CA GLY A 84 2.18 13.08 -2.11
C GLY A 84 1.85 12.61 -3.52
N GLN A 85 2.75 12.84 -4.48
CA GLN A 85 2.62 12.29 -5.83
C GLN A 85 2.96 10.80 -5.85
N GLY A 86 2.04 10.02 -6.45
CA GLY A 86 2.22 8.61 -6.74
C GLY A 86 1.38 7.63 -5.91
N ASP A 87 1.90 6.41 -5.76
CA ASP A 87 1.30 5.33 -4.99
C ASP A 87 2.18 4.85 -3.82
N GLY A 88 1.54 4.38 -2.76
CA GLY A 88 2.22 3.72 -1.66
C GLY A 88 1.24 3.09 -0.67
N ALA A 89 1.42 1.79 -0.41
CA ALA A 89 0.58 1.04 0.50
C ALA A 89 1.39 0.12 1.43
N LEU A 90 0.97 0.04 2.69
CA LEU A 90 1.38 -1.00 3.63
C LEU A 90 0.31 -2.09 3.67
N VAL A 91 0.70 -3.35 3.48
CA VAL A 91 -0.17 -4.52 3.70
C VAL A 91 0.34 -5.29 4.91
N VAL A 92 -0.54 -5.56 5.88
CA VAL A 92 -0.30 -6.49 6.97
C VAL A 92 -1.33 -7.61 6.92
N THR A 93 -0.86 -8.82 6.71
CA THR A 93 -1.71 -9.99 6.48
C THR A 93 -2.25 -10.57 7.79
N PRO A 94 -3.28 -11.43 7.75
CA PRO A 94 -3.80 -12.13 8.93
C PRO A 94 -2.75 -12.99 9.68
N ASP A 95 -1.70 -13.45 9.00
CA ASP A 95 -0.53 -14.14 9.56
C ASP A 95 0.66 -13.21 9.91
N ASP A 96 0.41 -11.90 10.02
CA ASP A 96 1.40 -10.86 10.42
C ASP A 96 2.60 -10.71 9.47
N LYS A 97 2.46 -11.14 8.21
CA LYS A 97 3.41 -10.79 7.15
C LYS A 97 3.21 -9.33 6.72
N LYS A 98 4.28 -8.66 6.32
CA LYS A 98 4.32 -7.21 6.08
C LYS A 98 4.88 -6.91 4.71
N TYR A 99 4.09 -6.26 3.86
CA TYR A 99 4.48 -5.88 2.50
C TYR A 99 4.38 -4.38 2.32
N VAL A 100 5.31 -3.80 1.58
CA VAL A 100 5.23 -2.41 1.11
C VAL A 100 5.06 -2.45 -0.39
N ILE A 101 3.94 -1.93 -0.90
CA ILE A 101 3.62 -1.87 -2.33
C ILE A 101 3.72 -0.41 -2.74
N ASP A 102 4.75 -0.09 -3.52
CA ASP A 102 5.17 1.28 -3.81
C ASP A 102 5.42 2.14 -2.54
N ALA A 103 6.01 3.30 -2.71
CA ALA A 103 6.51 4.12 -1.61
C ALA A 103 6.45 5.65 -1.87
N GLY A 104 5.87 6.09 -3.00
CA GLY A 104 5.83 7.50 -3.37
C GLY A 104 7.16 8.05 -3.89
N GLN A 105 7.16 9.34 -4.24
CA GLN A 105 8.40 10.05 -4.63
C GLN A 105 9.25 10.49 -3.44
N GLY A 106 8.58 10.89 -2.35
CA GLY A 106 9.20 11.51 -1.18
C GLY A 106 9.48 10.54 -0.04
N ASP A 107 9.65 11.07 1.17
CA ASP A 107 9.91 10.25 2.37
C ASP A 107 8.63 9.90 3.15
N ASN A 108 7.45 10.17 2.60
CA ASN A 108 6.16 9.99 3.27
C ASN A 108 5.97 8.54 3.75
N MET A 109 6.29 7.56 2.90
CA MET A 109 6.24 6.15 3.29
C MET A 109 7.22 5.85 4.43
N TYR A 110 8.45 6.35 4.38
CA TYR A 110 9.40 6.24 5.49
C TYR A 110 8.85 6.86 6.78
N ARG A 111 8.28 8.08 6.72
CA ARG A 111 7.68 8.77 7.88
C ARG A 111 6.52 7.97 8.46
N PHE A 112 5.65 7.44 7.61
CA PHE A 112 4.53 6.58 8.00
C PHE A 112 5.01 5.29 8.67
N LEU A 113 5.94 4.56 8.07
CA LEU A 113 6.45 3.29 8.62
C LEU A 113 7.25 3.52 9.91
N ARG A 114 8.01 4.62 10.00
CA ARG A 114 8.68 5.02 11.23
C ARG A 114 7.68 5.33 12.34
N TRP A 115 6.58 6.00 12.02
CA TRP A 115 5.50 6.20 12.98
C TRP A 115 4.88 4.86 13.41
N ARG A 116 4.60 3.98 12.45
CA ARG A 116 3.87 2.72 12.66
C ARG A 116 4.67 1.68 13.45
N PHE A 117 5.99 1.60 13.21
CA PHE A 117 6.86 0.56 13.75
C PHE A 117 7.98 1.10 14.65
N GLY A 118 8.17 2.42 14.70
CA GLY A 118 9.15 3.10 15.55
C GLY A 118 10.60 2.99 15.08
N PHE A 119 10.95 1.94 14.31
CA PHE A 119 12.32 1.61 13.88
C PHE A 119 13.37 1.71 15.01
N ARG A 120 12.95 1.45 16.26
CA ARG A 120 13.85 1.31 17.42
C ARG A 120 14.53 -0.06 17.47
N LYS A 121 13.92 -1.04 16.80
CA LYS A 121 14.44 -2.39 16.59
C LYS A 121 14.32 -2.69 15.10
N LYS A 122 15.14 -3.62 14.62
CA LYS A 122 15.08 -4.09 13.23
C LYS A 122 13.68 -4.62 12.91
N VAL A 123 13.10 -4.08 11.85
CA VAL A 123 11.86 -4.53 11.22
C VAL A 123 12.24 -5.17 9.90
N VAL A 124 11.82 -6.42 9.71
CA VAL A 124 11.99 -7.15 8.45
C VAL A 124 10.63 -7.26 7.81
N PHE A 125 10.47 -6.63 6.64
CA PHE A 125 9.30 -6.77 5.78
C PHE A 125 9.46 -8.01 4.90
N ASP A 126 8.36 -8.69 4.60
CA ASP A 126 8.36 -9.87 3.75
C ASP A 126 8.67 -9.52 2.30
N ALA A 127 8.13 -8.41 1.78
CA ALA A 127 8.60 -7.88 0.51
C ALA A 127 8.39 -6.38 0.33
N ALA A 128 9.23 -5.79 -0.51
CA ALA A 128 8.94 -4.57 -1.23
C ALA A 128 8.43 -4.97 -2.62
N ILE A 129 7.29 -4.44 -3.05
CA ILE A 129 6.73 -4.66 -4.39
C ILE A 129 6.69 -3.30 -5.07
N MET A 130 7.52 -3.11 -6.08
CA MET A 130 7.57 -1.90 -6.91
C MET A 130 6.79 -2.19 -8.18
N SER A 131 5.65 -1.54 -8.37
CA SER A 131 4.79 -1.81 -9.53
C SER A 131 5.54 -1.56 -10.84
N HIS A 132 6.25 -0.44 -10.93
CA HIS A 132 7.11 -0.06 -12.05
C HIS A 132 8.16 0.98 -11.60
N SER A 133 9.03 1.39 -12.54
CA SER A 133 10.21 2.22 -12.25
C SER A 133 9.97 3.73 -12.42
N ASP A 134 8.81 4.24 -12.03
CA ASP A 134 8.55 5.68 -11.96
C ASP A 134 8.79 6.21 -10.54
N ALA A 135 9.34 7.41 -10.45
CA ALA A 135 9.92 7.90 -9.21
C ALA A 135 8.87 8.08 -8.11
N ASP A 136 7.65 8.40 -8.49
CA ASP A 136 6.47 8.50 -7.64
C ASP A 136 5.92 7.13 -7.19
N HIS A 137 6.47 6.02 -7.68
CA HIS A 137 6.19 4.69 -7.13
C HIS A 137 7.34 4.18 -6.28
N TYR A 138 8.59 4.21 -6.77
CA TYR A 138 9.70 3.60 -6.04
C TYR A 138 10.48 4.57 -5.14
N GLY A 139 10.39 5.88 -5.36
CA GLY A 139 11.34 6.86 -4.83
C GLY A 139 11.50 6.81 -3.31
N GLY A 140 10.41 6.54 -2.60
CA GLY A 140 10.37 6.40 -1.15
C GLY A 140 11.20 5.25 -0.59
N PHE A 141 11.50 4.24 -1.41
CA PHE A 141 12.39 3.15 -1.02
C PHE A 141 13.83 3.60 -0.80
N ASP A 142 14.29 4.69 -1.43
CA ASP A 142 15.64 5.23 -1.17
C ASP A 142 15.81 5.62 0.31
N TYR A 143 14.76 6.18 0.93
CA TYR A 143 14.75 6.51 2.35
C TYR A 143 14.57 5.29 3.26
N LEU A 144 13.85 4.26 2.80
CA LEU A 144 13.70 3.01 3.53
C LEU A 144 14.99 2.18 3.52
N PHE A 145 15.74 2.22 2.43
CA PHE A 145 17.04 1.59 2.32
C PHE A 145 18.14 2.36 3.06
N ASP A 146 17.94 3.66 3.34
CA ASP A 146 18.77 4.42 4.28
C ASP A 146 18.51 4.12 5.76
N GLU A 147 17.38 3.49 6.08
CA GLU A 147 17.01 3.20 7.47
C GLU A 147 17.67 1.90 7.95
N PRO A 148 18.65 1.97 8.88
CA PRO A 148 19.39 0.80 9.34
C PRO A 148 18.50 -0.26 10.00
N ASN A 149 17.36 0.13 10.57
CA ASN A 149 16.40 -0.75 11.21
C ASN A 149 15.24 -1.19 10.30
N ALA A 150 15.30 -0.91 9.01
CA ALA A 150 14.37 -1.45 8.02
C ALA A 150 15.12 -2.35 7.03
N SER A 151 14.50 -3.47 6.67
CA SER A 151 15.00 -4.39 5.64
C SER A 151 13.85 -5.22 5.06
N PHE A 152 14.05 -5.78 3.88
CA PHE A 152 13.08 -6.57 3.15
C PHE A 152 13.66 -7.96 2.87
N LYS A 153 12.84 -9.02 2.85
CA LYS A 153 13.35 -10.33 2.42
C LYS A 153 13.56 -10.31 0.91
N THR A 154 12.56 -9.86 0.15
CA THR A 154 12.57 -9.83 -1.32
C THR A 154 12.12 -8.47 -1.85
N VAL A 155 12.73 -8.01 -2.94
CA VAL A 155 12.21 -6.94 -3.80
C VAL A 155 11.57 -7.59 -5.03
N TYR A 156 10.32 -7.23 -5.30
CA TYR A 156 9.61 -7.59 -6.53
C TYR A 156 9.41 -6.38 -7.43
N GLN A 157 9.57 -6.55 -8.74
CA GLN A 157 9.33 -5.52 -9.75
C GLN A 157 8.93 -6.13 -11.09
N ASN A 158 8.63 -5.32 -12.10
CA ASN A 158 8.16 -5.79 -13.41
C ASN A 158 9.26 -6.21 -14.41
N GLY A 159 10.52 -6.24 -13.99
CA GLY A 159 11.68 -6.61 -14.81
C GLY A 159 12.22 -5.53 -15.73
N LEU A 160 11.49 -4.44 -15.99
CA LEU A 160 12.02 -3.29 -16.74
C LEU A 160 13.09 -2.56 -15.91
N MET A 161 14.19 -2.21 -16.55
CA MET A 161 15.30 -1.52 -15.89
C MET A 161 15.73 -0.27 -16.65
N GLU A 162 15.74 0.86 -15.94
CA GLU A 162 16.21 2.13 -16.49
C GLU A 162 17.72 2.10 -16.73
N ARG A 163 18.14 2.53 -17.93
CA ARG A 163 19.55 2.57 -18.33
C ARG A 163 19.96 3.87 -19.02
N VAL A 164 21.23 4.20 -18.95
CA VAL A 164 21.84 5.31 -19.67
C VAL A 164 21.81 4.99 -21.17
N ALA A 165 21.22 5.88 -21.95
CA ALA A 165 21.10 5.73 -23.40
C ALA A 165 21.24 7.08 -24.09
N SER A 166 21.66 7.07 -25.35
CA SER A 166 21.77 8.26 -26.19
C SER A 166 20.43 8.76 -26.73
N SER A 167 19.39 7.92 -26.72
CA SER A 167 18.01 8.28 -27.07
C SER A 167 17.06 8.00 -25.90
N ALA A 168 15.93 8.71 -25.86
CA ALA A 168 14.87 8.45 -24.89
C ALA A 168 14.38 6.99 -25.00
N THR A 169 14.19 6.47 -26.21
CA THR A 169 13.72 5.11 -26.48
C THR A 169 14.66 4.02 -25.98
N GLY A 170 15.97 4.28 -25.87
CA GLY A 170 16.94 3.30 -25.37
C GLY A 170 16.98 3.18 -23.84
N THR A 171 16.24 4.02 -23.11
CA THR A 171 16.33 4.09 -21.64
C THR A 171 15.74 2.88 -20.92
N LEU A 172 15.02 1.99 -21.61
CA LEU A 172 14.57 0.68 -21.08
C LEU A 172 15.29 -0.51 -21.73
N GLY A 173 16.18 -0.24 -22.70
CA GLY A 173 16.67 -1.24 -23.65
C GLY A 173 16.16 -0.92 -25.06
N LYS A 174 16.88 -1.36 -26.09
CA LYS A 174 16.44 -1.17 -27.48
C LYS A 174 15.27 -2.11 -27.76
N PRO A 175 14.11 -1.61 -28.22
CA PRO A 175 13.01 -2.48 -28.58
C PRO A 175 13.40 -3.44 -29.72
N GLU A 176 13.17 -4.73 -29.51
CA GLU A 176 13.28 -5.77 -30.51
C GLU A 176 11.99 -5.81 -31.34
N LYS A 177 12.10 -5.67 -32.66
CA LYS A 177 10.95 -5.74 -33.57
C LYS A 177 10.61 -7.19 -33.86
N VAL A 178 9.33 -7.53 -33.71
CA VAL A 178 8.75 -8.81 -34.13
C VAL A 178 7.81 -8.50 -35.29
N VAL A 179 8.00 -9.19 -36.41
CA VAL A 179 7.20 -8.97 -37.63
C VAL A 179 5.75 -9.36 -37.33
N GLY A 180 4.81 -8.42 -37.56
CA GLY A 180 3.38 -8.64 -37.29
C GLY A 180 2.94 -8.31 -35.86
N ASP A 181 3.80 -8.49 -34.86
CA ASP A 181 3.41 -8.40 -33.44
C ASP A 181 3.90 -7.14 -32.71
N GLY A 182 4.75 -6.31 -33.33
CA GLY A 182 5.15 -5.01 -32.80
C GLY A 182 6.59 -4.96 -32.31
N SER A 183 6.85 -4.23 -31.21
CA SER A 183 8.19 -4.11 -30.63
C SER A 183 8.16 -4.45 -29.15
N PHE A 184 9.25 -5.02 -28.63
CA PHE A 184 9.32 -5.56 -27.27
C PHE A 184 10.64 -5.19 -26.60
N ILE A 185 10.60 -4.92 -25.29
CA ILE A 185 11.79 -4.81 -24.46
C ILE A 185 12.14 -6.22 -23.97
N THR A 186 13.26 -6.77 -24.45
CA THR A 186 13.72 -8.13 -24.14
C THR A 186 14.88 -8.18 -23.14
N ASP A 187 15.47 -7.04 -22.80
CA ASP A 187 16.56 -6.93 -21.82
C ASP A 187 16.00 -6.71 -20.40
N LEU A 188 15.26 -7.72 -19.93
CA LEU A 188 14.60 -7.75 -18.63
C LEU A 188 15.56 -8.20 -17.52
N VAL A 189 15.41 -7.63 -16.33
CA VAL A 189 16.15 -8.05 -15.13
C VAL A 189 15.22 -8.91 -14.27
N GLU A 190 15.36 -10.23 -14.41
CA GLU A 190 14.38 -11.19 -13.88
C GLU A 190 14.66 -11.69 -12.46
N ASP A 191 15.92 -11.70 -12.03
CA ASP A 191 16.33 -12.27 -10.75
C ASP A 191 17.55 -11.58 -10.15
N LEU A 192 17.93 -11.98 -8.94
CA LEU A 192 19.07 -11.40 -8.22
C LEU A 192 20.40 -11.56 -8.98
N PRO A 193 20.74 -12.72 -9.59
CA PRO A 193 21.88 -12.83 -10.49
C PRO A 193 21.85 -11.81 -11.65
N GLY A 194 20.71 -11.66 -12.31
CA GLY A 194 20.51 -10.67 -13.38
C GLY A 194 20.70 -9.24 -12.88
N LEU A 195 20.17 -8.90 -11.71
CA LEU A 195 20.39 -7.58 -11.10
C LEU A 195 21.87 -7.34 -10.82
N ARG A 196 22.59 -8.32 -10.26
CA ARG A 196 24.03 -8.20 -10.01
C ARG A 196 24.81 -8.02 -11.31
N ALA A 197 24.45 -8.75 -12.36
CA ALA A 197 25.07 -8.60 -13.68
C ALA A 197 24.83 -7.21 -14.28
N PHE A 198 23.59 -6.69 -14.18
CA PHE A 198 23.26 -5.34 -14.62
C PHE A 198 24.06 -4.28 -13.85
N LEU A 199 24.14 -4.41 -12.52
CA LEU A 199 24.83 -3.45 -11.65
C LEU A 199 26.35 -3.49 -11.77
N ALA A 200 26.93 -4.61 -12.23
CA ALA A 200 28.37 -4.76 -12.43
C ALA A 200 28.95 -3.81 -13.51
N THR A 201 28.10 -3.19 -14.34
CA THR A 201 28.52 -2.21 -15.36
C THR A 201 27.97 -0.81 -15.03
N PRO A 202 28.67 0.02 -14.22
CA PRO A 202 28.18 1.34 -13.79
C PRO A 202 27.80 2.29 -14.93
N ALA A 203 28.44 2.17 -16.10
CA ALA A 203 28.11 2.97 -17.27
C ALA A 203 26.64 2.81 -17.69
N ASN A 204 26.02 1.66 -17.41
CA ASN A 204 24.62 1.39 -17.74
C ASN A 204 23.64 2.14 -16.84
N TRP A 205 24.00 2.51 -15.61
CA TRP A 205 23.00 2.89 -14.61
C TRP A 205 23.34 4.08 -13.71
N LYS A 206 24.61 4.50 -13.60
CA LYS A 206 25.06 5.49 -12.61
C LYS A 206 24.41 6.89 -12.73
N LYS A 207 23.71 7.17 -13.84
CA LYS A 207 22.92 8.41 -14.05
C LYS A 207 21.40 8.20 -13.92
N LYS A 208 20.96 6.99 -13.53
CA LYS A 208 19.55 6.62 -13.38
C LYS A 208 19.26 6.35 -11.91
N LYS A 209 18.18 6.96 -11.40
CA LYS A 209 17.85 6.93 -9.98
C LYS A 209 17.38 5.54 -9.55
N PHE A 210 16.56 4.86 -10.36
CA PHE A 210 15.99 3.55 -10.00
C PHE A 210 17.05 2.48 -9.74
N PRO A 211 17.98 2.15 -10.67
CA PRO A 211 19.02 1.18 -10.41
C PRO A 211 20.04 1.64 -9.36
N THR A 212 20.27 2.95 -9.20
CA THR A 212 21.13 3.47 -8.12
C THR A 212 20.53 3.16 -6.74
N MET A 213 19.21 3.30 -6.59
CA MET A 213 18.49 2.96 -5.36
C MET A 213 18.56 1.46 -5.07
N LEU A 214 18.40 0.60 -6.09
CA LEU A 214 18.56 -0.84 -5.95
C LEU A 214 19.98 -1.25 -5.57
N GLU A 215 21.00 -0.63 -6.18
CA GLU A 215 22.41 -0.89 -5.84
C GLU A 215 22.69 -0.55 -4.37
N LYS A 216 22.29 0.63 -3.93
CA LYS A 216 22.42 1.08 -2.54
C LYS A 216 21.71 0.15 -1.57
N GLY A 217 20.50 -0.30 -1.90
CA GLY A 217 19.76 -1.27 -1.10
C GLY A 217 20.47 -2.62 -1.02
N LEU A 218 20.98 -3.12 -2.14
CA LEU A 218 21.67 -4.41 -2.22
C LEU A 218 23.02 -4.38 -1.48
N SER A 219 23.86 -3.39 -1.75
CA SER A 219 25.18 -3.24 -1.12
C SER A 219 25.07 -2.91 0.37
N GLY A 220 24.02 -2.20 0.78
CA GLY A 220 23.67 -1.95 2.18
C GLY A 220 23.01 -3.13 2.92
N GLY A 221 22.81 -4.27 2.25
CA GLY A 221 22.15 -5.45 2.83
C GLY A 221 20.71 -5.20 3.26
N ARG A 222 20.01 -4.28 2.57
CA ARG A 222 18.63 -3.88 2.87
C ARG A 222 17.60 -4.85 2.32
N PHE A 223 17.97 -5.67 1.34
CA PHE A 223 17.17 -6.80 0.89
C PHE A 223 18.03 -8.03 0.57
N GLY A 224 17.44 -9.21 0.72
CA GLY A 224 18.13 -10.50 0.53
C GLY A 224 17.95 -11.11 -0.86
N ASP A 225 16.85 -10.79 -1.54
CA ASP A 225 16.46 -11.36 -2.82
C ASP A 225 15.79 -10.32 -3.74
N TYR A 226 15.80 -10.58 -5.04
CA TYR A 226 15.22 -9.72 -6.08
C TYR A 226 14.59 -10.58 -7.17
N ARG A 227 13.36 -10.28 -7.57
CA ARG A 227 12.63 -11.08 -8.57
C ARG A 227 11.71 -10.22 -9.43
N MET A 228 11.70 -10.47 -10.73
CA MET A 228 10.58 -10.04 -11.56
C MET A 228 9.31 -10.76 -11.10
N LEU A 229 8.20 -10.04 -11.02
CA LEU A 229 6.88 -10.58 -10.73
C LEU A 229 5.97 -10.30 -11.92
N ASP A 230 5.28 -11.33 -12.39
CA ASP A 230 4.46 -11.31 -13.61
C ASP A 230 3.48 -12.49 -13.61
N VAL A 231 2.58 -12.53 -14.61
CA VAL A 231 1.52 -13.55 -14.70
C VAL A 231 1.98 -15.01 -14.64
N THR A 232 3.20 -15.33 -15.06
CA THR A 232 3.71 -16.72 -15.05
C THR A 232 3.88 -17.28 -13.64
N HIS A 233 3.96 -16.40 -12.63
CA HIS A 233 3.98 -16.80 -11.23
C HIS A 233 2.58 -17.26 -10.75
N GLY A 234 1.51 -16.76 -11.38
CA GLY A 234 0.11 -16.94 -10.99
C GLY A 234 -0.26 -16.23 -9.67
N HIS A 235 0.56 -16.38 -8.64
CA HIS A 235 0.39 -15.77 -7.32
C HIS A 235 1.72 -15.27 -6.78
N LEU A 236 1.67 -14.30 -5.87
CA LEU A 236 2.82 -13.88 -5.08
C LEU A 236 3.33 -15.11 -4.30
N PRO A 237 4.65 -15.38 -4.28
CA PRO A 237 5.19 -16.55 -3.57
C PRO A 237 4.71 -16.64 -2.12
N GLY A 238 4.11 -17.77 -1.75
CA GLY A 238 3.51 -18.01 -0.44
C GLY A 238 2.05 -17.55 -0.27
N HIS A 239 1.42 -17.11 -1.35
CA HIS A 239 0.03 -16.61 -1.40
C HIS A 239 -0.81 -17.26 -2.52
N GLY A 240 -0.53 -18.53 -2.82
CA GLY A 240 -1.31 -19.33 -3.76
C GLY A 240 -2.63 -19.85 -3.17
N PRO A 241 -3.39 -20.65 -3.94
CA PRO A 241 -4.68 -21.20 -3.51
C PRO A 241 -4.60 -21.93 -2.16
N GLY A 242 -5.54 -21.62 -1.26
CA GLY A 242 -5.60 -22.21 0.09
C GLY A 242 -4.68 -21.54 1.14
N ALA A 243 -3.89 -20.52 0.76
CA ALA A 243 -3.23 -19.66 1.73
C ALA A 243 -4.26 -18.83 2.52
N LYS A 244 -3.88 -18.33 3.71
CA LYS A 244 -4.76 -17.44 4.49
C LYS A 244 -5.16 -16.17 3.74
N LEU A 245 -4.32 -15.72 2.82
CA LEU A 245 -4.56 -14.61 1.92
C LEU A 245 -4.00 -15.03 0.57
N GLU A 246 -4.84 -15.10 -0.45
CA GLU A 246 -4.39 -15.31 -1.82
C GLU A 246 -4.04 -13.95 -2.44
N ILE A 247 -2.93 -13.89 -3.18
CA ILE A 247 -2.48 -12.69 -3.88
C ILE A 247 -2.12 -13.10 -5.29
N GLN A 248 -3.05 -12.91 -6.22
CA GLN A 248 -2.90 -13.22 -7.63
C GLN A 248 -2.08 -12.16 -8.34
N VAL A 249 -1.24 -12.60 -9.27
CA VAL A 249 -0.46 -11.72 -10.15
C VAL A 249 -1.12 -11.72 -11.53
N LEU A 250 -1.70 -10.58 -11.89
CA LEU A 250 -2.48 -10.43 -13.13
C LEU A 250 -1.70 -9.68 -14.22
N GLY A 251 -0.54 -9.13 -13.90
CA GLY A 251 0.31 -8.39 -14.83
C GLY A 251 1.68 -8.10 -14.19
N PRO A 252 2.71 -7.75 -14.98
CA PRO A 252 2.70 -7.64 -16.45
C PRO A 252 2.56 -9.00 -17.16
N TRP A 253 2.31 -8.97 -18.47
CA TRP A 253 2.23 -10.15 -19.33
C TRP A 253 3.45 -10.22 -20.27
N PRO A 254 4.45 -11.05 -19.97
CA PRO A 254 5.56 -11.32 -20.88
C PRO A 254 5.08 -12.05 -22.13
N GLU A 255 5.62 -11.66 -23.28
CA GLU A 255 5.32 -12.25 -24.58
C GLU A 255 6.60 -12.80 -25.20
N ASP A 256 6.49 -13.74 -26.15
CA ASP A 256 7.64 -14.18 -26.94
C ASP A 256 7.98 -13.11 -27.99
N ALA A 257 9.24 -12.72 -28.04
CA ALA A 257 9.80 -11.79 -29.00
C ALA A 257 11.04 -12.44 -29.62
N ASN A 258 10.83 -13.18 -30.72
CA ASN A 258 11.85 -13.95 -31.44
C ASN A 258 12.57 -14.96 -30.53
N GLY A 259 11.83 -15.74 -29.73
CA GLY A 259 12.40 -16.74 -28.82
C GLY A 259 12.96 -16.18 -27.52
N LYS A 260 12.77 -14.87 -27.27
CA LYS A 260 13.09 -14.22 -25.99
C LYS A 260 11.84 -13.74 -25.32
N ARG A 261 11.81 -13.84 -23.99
CA ARG A 261 10.75 -13.23 -23.19
C ARG A 261 10.88 -11.72 -23.22
N GLY A 262 9.81 -11.00 -23.51
CA GLY A 262 9.82 -9.55 -23.65
C GLY A 262 8.51 -8.88 -23.25
N LEU A 263 8.60 -7.59 -22.93
CA LEU A 263 7.45 -6.76 -22.59
C LEU A 263 7.16 -5.78 -23.74
N ARG A 264 5.90 -5.74 -24.19
CA ARG A 264 5.46 -4.94 -25.34
C ARG A 264 5.80 -3.45 -25.18
N TRP A 265 6.37 -2.85 -26.22
CA TRP A 265 6.61 -1.42 -26.30
C TRP A 265 5.31 -0.68 -26.60
N PHE A 266 4.89 0.21 -25.70
CA PHE A 266 3.63 0.97 -25.83
C PHE A 266 3.83 2.36 -26.48
N GLY A 267 4.82 2.48 -27.35
CA GLY A 267 5.07 3.69 -28.16
C GLY A 267 6.06 4.67 -27.55
N ASP A 268 6.04 4.84 -26.22
CA ASP A 268 7.00 5.66 -25.48
C ASP A 268 7.41 5.02 -24.14
N VAL A 269 8.44 5.61 -23.52
CA VAL A 269 9.05 5.12 -22.28
C VAL A 269 8.07 5.17 -21.11
N GLY A 270 7.32 6.25 -20.95
CA GLY A 270 6.37 6.42 -19.84
C GLY A 270 5.22 5.43 -19.95
N LYS A 271 4.56 5.37 -21.11
CA LYS A 271 3.51 4.38 -21.36
C LYS A 271 3.99 2.95 -21.19
N THR A 272 5.23 2.65 -21.58
CA THR A 272 5.80 1.31 -21.44
C THR A 272 6.07 0.97 -19.97
N LYS A 273 6.66 1.88 -19.19
CA LYS A 273 6.89 1.64 -17.75
C LYS A 273 5.56 1.44 -17.01
N ASN A 274 4.65 2.40 -17.17
CA ASN A 274 3.35 2.43 -16.48
C ASN A 274 2.50 1.22 -16.88
N GLY A 275 2.45 0.92 -18.18
CA GLY A 275 1.64 -0.15 -18.73
C GLY A 275 2.08 -1.56 -18.35
N HIS A 276 3.32 -1.74 -17.90
CA HIS A 276 3.82 -3.01 -17.37
C HIS A 276 3.89 -3.02 -15.85
N SER A 277 3.05 -2.24 -15.18
CA SER A 277 2.90 -2.30 -13.72
C SER A 277 2.65 -3.75 -13.25
N VAL A 278 3.24 -4.13 -12.12
CA VAL A 278 2.83 -5.34 -11.40
C VAL A 278 1.37 -5.15 -10.96
N VAL A 279 0.48 -6.04 -11.40
CA VAL A 279 -0.95 -5.98 -11.11
C VAL A 279 -1.31 -7.08 -10.15
N LEU A 280 -1.96 -6.74 -9.03
CA LEU A 280 -2.29 -7.67 -7.97
C LEU A 280 -3.80 -7.72 -7.70
N ARG A 281 -4.32 -8.93 -7.46
CA ARG A 281 -5.65 -9.14 -6.88
C ARG A 281 -5.55 -9.96 -5.60
N PHE A 282 -5.95 -9.37 -4.49
CA PHE A 282 -6.01 -10.03 -3.20
C PHE A 282 -7.37 -10.71 -3.07
N LEU A 283 -7.38 -11.94 -2.55
CA LEU A 283 -8.59 -12.65 -2.13
C LEU A 283 -8.41 -13.09 -0.68
N TYR A 284 -9.20 -12.51 0.21
CA TYR A 284 -9.25 -12.90 1.62
C TYR A 284 -10.65 -13.37 1.97
N ASN A 285 -10.80 -14.69 2.16
CA ASN A 285 -12.08 -15.38 2.25
C ASN A 285 -12.97 -15.01 1.05
N GLY A 286 -13.94 -14.10 1.21
CA GLY A 286 -14.80 -13.67 0.13
C GLY A 286 -14.61 -12.21 -0.32
N VAL A 287 -13.61 -11.49 0.21
CA VAL A 287 -13.33 -10.09 -0.16
C VAL A 287 -12.19 -10.01 -1.16
N LYS A 288 -12.44 -9.35 -2.29
CA LYS A 288 -11.49 -9.15 -3.40
C LYS A 288 -11.00 -7.71 -3.44
N ILE A 289 -9.70 -7.50 -3.53
CA ILE A 289 -9.09 -6.16 -3.61
C ILE A 289 -8.17 -6.10 -4.82
N PHE A 290 -8.29 -5.06 -5.65
CA PHE A 290 -7.50 -4.89 -6.88
C PHE A 290 -6.51 -3.74 -6.76
N MET A 291 -5.26 -3.96 -7.21
CA MET A 291 -4.22 -2.94 -7.32
C MET A 291 -3.57 -2.99 -8.69
N GLY A 292 -3.78 -1.95 -9.50
CA GLY A 292 -3.31 -1.89 -10.88
C GLY A 292 -1.96 -1.19 -11.10
N GLY A 293 -1.45 -0.43 -10.13
CA GLY A 293 -0.39 0.55 -10.42
C GLY A 293 -0.86 1.54 -11.49
N ASP A 294 -0.06 1.74 -12.53
CA ASP A 294 -0.30 2.78 -13.52
C ASP A 294 -0.76 2.25 -14.87
N LEU A 295 -1.58 1.19 -14.87
CA LEU A 295 -2.18 0.69 -16.11
C LEU A 295 -2.83 1.83 -16.90
N ASN A 296 -2.36 1.99 -18.13
CA ASN A 296 -2.92 2.86 -19.15
C ASN A 296 -3.83 2.08 -20.11
N ILE A 297 -4.46 2.79 -21.04
CA ILE A 297 -5.39 2.19 -22.01
C ILE A 297 -4.76 1.00 -22.78
N GLU A 298 -3.52 1.13 -23.27
CA GLU A 298 -2.90 0.05 -24.08
C GLU A 298 -2.61 -1.19 -23.23
N SER A 299 -2.14 -1.01 -21.99
CA SER A 299 -1.94 -2.12 -21.07
C SER A 299 -3.25 -2.78 -20.63
N CYS A 300 -4.32 -2.00 -20.41
CA CYS A 300 -5.64 -2.54 -20.12
C CYS A 300 -6.14 -3.42 -21.28
N ARG A 301 -5.92 -2.99 -22.53
CA ARG A 301 -6.28 -3.80 -23.71
C ARG A 301 -5.49 -5.09 -23.76
N LEU A 302 -4.17 -5.02 -23.58
CA LEU A 302 -3.31 -6.20 -23.58
C LEU A 302 -3.77 -7.20 -22.51
N LEU A 303 -4.00 -6.75 -21.28
CA LEU A 303 -4.43 -7.64 -20.20
C LEU A 303 -5.82 -8.24 -20.44
N LEU A 304 -6.77 -7.47 -20.97
CA LEU A 304 -8.08 -8.01 -21.36
C LEU A 304 -7.92 -9.11 -22.42
N GLU A 305 -7.19 -8.84 -23.49
CA GLU A 305 -6.99 -9.79 -24.60
C GLU A 305 -6.27 -11.06 -24.13
N LYS A 306 -5.20 -10.92 -23.34
CA LYS A 306 -4.40 -12.07 -22.91
C LYS A 306 -5.10 -12.96 -21.90
N HIS A 307 -5.85 -12.36 -20.97
CA HIS A 307 -6.55 -13.14 -19.94
C HIS A 307 -7.87 -13.75 -20.45
N THR A 308 -8.56 -13.10 -21.39
CA THR A 308 -9.88 -13.58 -21.87
C THR A 308 -9.84 -14.29 -23.21
N GLY A 309 -8.81 -14.03 -24.03
CA GLY A 309 -8.78 -14.47 -25.44
C GLY A 309 -9.72 -13.67 -26.36
N LEU A 310 -10.41 -12.65 -25.84
CA LEU A 310 -11.37 -11.82 -26.59
C LEU A 310 -10.75 -10.48 -26.99
N SER A 311 -11.21 -9.89 -28.09
CA SER A 311 -10.77 -8.56 -28.54
C SER A 311 -11.07 -7.48 -27.50
N ALA A 312 -10.08 -6.66 -27.13
CA ALA A 312 -10.31 -5.50 -26.25
C ALA A 312 -10.85 -4.27 -26.98
N LYS A 313 -11.27 -4.42 -28.24
CA LYS A 313 -11.93 -3.40 -29.07
C LYS A 313 -13.29 -3.93 -29.53
N PRO A 314 -14.27 -4.05 -28.63
CA PRO A 314 -15.61 -4.53 -28.98
C PRO A 314 -16.26 -3.57 -29.97
N LYS A 315 -16.93 -4.11 -31.00
CA LYS A 315 -17.57 -3.36 -32.08
C LYS A 315 -19.00 -2.96 -31.76
N ASN A 316 -19.61 -3.65 -30.80
CA ASN A 316 -20.99 -3.44 -30.38
C ASN A 316 -21.16 -3.78 -28.88
N ALA A 317 -22.36 -3.53 -28.34
CA ALA A 317 -22.64 -3.72 -26.93
C ALA A 317 -22.65 -5.19 -26.48
N GLU A 318 -22.93 -6.13 -27.40
CA GLU A 318 -22.93 -7.57 -27.12
C GLU A 318 -21.50 -8.09 -26.94
N GLU A 319 -20.60 -7.74 -27.86
CA GLU A 319 -19.16 -8.04 -27.74
C GLU A 319 -18.54 -7.40 -26.49
N GLU A 320 -18.96 -6.17 -26.13
CA GLU A 320 -18.49 -5.55 -24.89
C GLU A 320 -19.01 -6.29 -23.65
N ALA A 321 -20.27 -6.73 -23.65
CA ALA A 321 -20.85 -7.48 -22.53
C ALA A 321 -20.19 -8.85 -22.35
N GLU A 322 -19.88 -9.54 -23.45
CA GLU A 322 -19.13 -10.81 -23.43
C GLU A 322 -17.72 -10.59 -22.84
N LEU A 323 -16.98 -9.62 -23.36
CA LEU A 323 -15.65 -9.26 -22.88
C LEU A 323 -15.66 -8.92 -21.39
N VAL A 324 -16.58 -8.05 -20.96
CA VAL A 324 -16.69 -7.61 -19.56
C VAL A 324 -17.06 -8.78 -18.65
N THR A 325 -17.92 -9.68 -19.09
CA THR A 325 -18.33 -10.86 -18.31
C THR A 325 -17.13 -11.80 -18.10
N ALA A 326 -16.41 -12.14 -19.17
CA ALA A 326 -15.21 -12.97 -19.08
C ALA A 326 -14.12 -12.31 -18.22
N ALA A 327 -13.86 -11.02 -18.43
CA ALA A 327 -12.87 -10.27 -17.69
C ALA A 327 -13.24 -10.07 -16.21
N ARG A 328 -14.52 -10.01 -15.86
CA ARG A 328 -14.97 -9.83 -14.46
C ARG A 328 -14.62 -11.02 -13.57
N GLU A 329 -14.53 -12.23 -14.10
CA GLU A 329 -14.05 -13.40 -13.33
C GLU A 329 -12.59 -13.23 -12.88
N ILE A 330 -11.80 -12.52 -13.69
CA ILE A 330 -10.35 -12.36 -13.53
C ILE A 330 -10.02 -11.09 -12.74
N PHE A 331 -10.65 -9.96 -13.09
CA PHE A 331 -10.33 -8.64 -12.53
C PHE A 331 -11.35 -8.13 -11.51
N GLY A 332 -12.55 -8.74 -11.44
CA GLY A 332 -13.62 -8.30 -10.56
C GLY A 332 -13.20 -8.23 -9.10
N CYS A 333 -13.55 -7.14 -8.42
CA CYS A 333 -13.15 -6.86 -7.05
C CYS A 333 -14.23 -6.13 -6.26
N ASP A 334 -14.08 -6.09 -4.93
CA ASP A 334 -14.92 -5.28 -4.05
C ASP A 334 -14.34 -3.89 -3.83
N VAL A 335 -13.03 -3.82 -3.62
CA VAL A 335 -12.31 -2.57 -3.45
C VAL A 335 -11.20 -2.46 -4.47
N ALA A 336 -11.14 -1.35 -5.19
CA ALA A 336 -10.07 -1.08 -6.14
C ALA A 336 -9.17 0.06 -5.65
N LYS A 337 -7.88 -0.04 -5.96
CA LYS A 337 -7.02 1.13 -6.08
C LYS A 337 -7.11 1.63 -7.53
N ALA A 338 -7.49 2.88 -7.72
CA ALA A 338 -7.55 3.51 -9.04
C ALA A 338 -6.16 3.45 -9.69
N CYS A 339 -6.15 3.10 -10.97
CA CYS A 339 -4.92 3.07 -11.76
C CYS A 339 -4.42 4.49 -12.03
N HIS A 340 -3.10 4.66 -12.09
CA HIS A 340 -2.46 5.89 -12.56
C HIS A 340 -2.99 7.14 -11.84
N HIS A 341 -3.11 7.04 -10.52
CA HIS A 341 -3.59 8.08 -9.60
C HIS A 341 -4.99 8.65 -9.92
N GLY A 342 -5.80 7.97 -10.75
CA GLY A 342 -7.04 8.53 -11.27
C GLY A 342 -6.85 9.38 -12.54
N SER A 343 -5.92 8.99 -13.40
CA SER A 343 -5.72 9.55 -14.73
C SER A 343 -6.91 9.28 -15.66
N ALA A 344 -7.05 10.13 -16.68
CA ALA A 344 -8.01 9.95 -17.77
C ALA A 344 -7.63 8.79 -18.71
N ASP A 345 -6.37 8.30 -18.64
CA ASP A 345 -5.85 7.20 -19.45
C ASP A 345 -6.38 5.83 -18.97
N THR A 346 -7.71 5.67 -19.01
CA THR A 346 -8.45 4.51 -18.52
C THR A 346 -9.33 3.92 -19.61
N LEU A 347 -9.52 2.60 -19.59
CA LEU A 347 -10.32 1.87 -20.57
C LEU A 347 -11.67 1.46 -19.97
N LEU A 348 -12.78 1.94 -20.53
CA LEU A 348 -14.13 1.68 -20.00
C LEU A 348 -14.48 0.19 -19.85
N PRO A 349 -14.25 -0.69 -20.85
CA PRO A 349 -14.45 -2.13 -20.65
C PRO A 349 -13.67 -2.72 -19.47
N PHE A 350 -12.43 -2.27 -19.26
CA PHE A 350 -11.62 -2.70 -18.11
C PHE A 350 -12.22 -2.20 -16.79
N MET A 351 -12.63 -0.93 -16.72
CA MET A 351 -13.30 -0.36 -15.54
C MET A 351 -14.62 -1.08 -15.21
N LYS A 352 -15.41 -1.44 -16.22
CA LYS A 352 -16.63 -2.25 -16.05
C LYS A 352 -16.32 -3.68 -15.58
N SER A 353 -15.13 -4.20 -15.86
CA SER A 353 -14.70 -5.55 -15.46
C SER A 353 -14.28 -5.60 -13.99
N ILE A 354 -13.58 -4.56 -13.49
CA ILE A 354 -13.18 -4.49 -12.07
C ILE A 354 -14.38 -4.27 -11.13
N HIS A 355 -15.36 -3.46 -11.54
CA HIS A 355 -16.67 -3.23 -10.90
C HIS A 355 -16.71 -3.12 -9.35
N PRO A 356 -15.89 -2.26 -8.73
CA PRO A 356 -15.82 -2.15 -7.27
C PRO A 356 -17.04 -1.47 -6.64
N ILE A 357 -17.24 -1.66 -5.33
CA ILE A 357 -18.16 -0.84 -4.49
C ILE A 357 -17.41 0.33 -3.84
N ALA A 358 -16.09 0.23 -3.70
CA ALA A 358 -15.23 1.30 -3.20
C ALA A 358 -13.96 1.43 -4.03
N THR A 359 -13.55 2.65 -4.34
CA THR A 359 -12.30 2.97 -5.03
C THR A 359 -11.46 3.92 -4.21
N VAL A 360 -10.21 3.55 -3.95
CA VAL A 360 -9.19 4.42 -3.37
C VAL A 360 -8.40 5.06 -4.49
N ILE A 361 -8.16 6.36 -4.39
CA ILE A 361 -7.35 7.15 -5.31
C ILE A 361 -6.16 7.68 -4.52
N SER A 362 -4.97 7.18 -4.80
CA SER A 362 -3.75 7.83 -4.28
C SER A 362 -3.39 8.92 -5.27
N SER A 363 -3.53 10.16 -4.83
CA SER A 363 -3.23 11.37 -5.58
C SER A 363 -2.56 12.39 -4.66
N GLY A 364 -1.92 13.39 -5.26
CA GLY A 364 -1.32 14.50 -4.55
C GLY A 364 -1.46 15.82 -5.29
N ASP A 365 -0.83 16.85 -4.74
CA ASP A 365 -0.99 18.28 -5.02
C ASP A 365 -0.02 18.88 -6.07
N ASP A 366 0.36 18.13 -7.12
CA ASP A 366 1.31 18.58 -8.15
C ASP A 366 0.58 19.00 -9.44
N GLU A 367 0.77 20.28 -9.82
CA GLU A 367 0.05 20.96 -10.90
C GLU A 367 0.20 20.34 -12.31
N PRO A 368 1.35 19.76 -12.74
CA PRO A 368 1.45 19.23 -14.10
C PRO A 368 0.62 17.95 -14.31
N HIS A 369 0.22 17.26 -13.23
CA HIS A 369 -0.49 15.98 -13.32
C HIS A 369 -1.92 16.02 -12.76
N ALA A 370 -2.28 16.98 -11.89
CA ALA A 370 -3.66 17.33 -11.47
C ALA A 370 -4.64 16.14 -11.42
N HIS A 371 -4.21 15.05 -10.79
CA HIS A 371 -5.00 13.84 -10.57
C HIS A 371 -5.70 13.91 -9.20
N PRO A 372 -6.89 13.31 -9.04
CA PRO A 372 -7.68 12.63 -10.06
C PRO A 372 -8.33 13.58 -11.07
N ARG A 373 -8.51 13.12 -12.30
CA ARG A 373 -9.19 13.89 -13.36
C ARG A 373 -10.71 13.75 -13.23
N ALA A 374 -11.45 14.80 -13.61
CA ALA A 374 -12.91 14.81 -13.50
C ALA A 374 -13.60 13.71 -14.33
N ASP A 375 -13.09 13.42 -15.52
CA ASP A 375 -13.56 12.33 -16.38
C ASP A 375 -13.27 10.94 -15.79
N ALA A 376 -12.09 10.76 -15.18
CA ALA A 376 -11.75 9.54 -14.44
C ALA A 376 -12.69 9.32 -13.25
N LEU A 377 -13.00 10.36 -12.47
CA LEU A 377 -13.98 10.29 -11.37
C LEU A 377 -15.36 9.88 -11.88
N GLY A 378 -15.82 10.49 -12.99
CA GLY A 378 -17.09 10.13 -13.62
C GLY A 378 -17.12 8.70 -14.13
N ALA A 379 -16.03 8.23 -14.73
CA ALA A 379 -15.91 6.86 -15.23
C ALA A 379 -15.88 5.83 -14.09
N ILE A 380 -15.13 6.10 -13.01
CA ILE A 380 -15.11 5.27 -11.80
C ILE A 380 -16.51 5.17 -11.22
N ALA A 381 -17.20 6.30 -11.01
CA ALA A 381 -18.56 6.31 -10.47
C ALA A 381 -19.53 5.51 -11.36
N ARG A 382 -19.45 5.68 -12.68
CA ARG A 382 -20.29 4.96 -13.66
C ARG A 382 -20.04 3.45 -13.69
N CYS A 383 -18.79 3.02 -13.48
CA CYS A 383 -18.41 1.60 -13.57
C CYS A 383 -18.45 0.87 -12.23
N SER A 384 -18.55 1.60 -11.12
CA SER A 384 -18.74 1.05 -9.78
C SER A 384 -20.16 0.52 -9.58
N ARG A 385 -20.35 -0.32 -8.57
CA ARG A 385 -21.66 -0.89 -8.22
C ARG A 385 -22.24 -0.26 -6.96
N GLY A 386 -23.53 -0.51 -6.73
CA GLY A 386 -24.29 0.02 -5.60
C GLY A 386 -24.81 1.44 -5.85
N GLU A 387 -25.80 1.86 -5.07
CA GLU A 387 -26.42 3.19 -5.21
C GLU A 387 -25.48 4.34 -4.85
N ARG A 388 -24.52 4.07 -3.96
CA ARG A 388 -23.59 5.07 -3.43
C ARG A 388 -22.18 4.48 -3.32
N PRO A 389 -21.48 4.28 -4.45
CA PRO A 389 -20.11 3.79 -4.43
C PRO A 389 -19.19 4.78 -3.70
N LEU A 390 -18.24 4.24 -2.94
CA LEU A 390 -17.29 5.06 -2.20
C LEU A 390 -16.12 5.46 -3.09
N LEU A 391 -15.85 6.75 -3.22
CA LEU A 391 -14.61 7.27 -3.78
C LEU A 391 -13.84 7.97 -2.67
N LEU A 392 -12.65 7.47 -2.36
CA LEU A 392 -11.78 7.98 -1.30
C LEU A 392 -10.45 8.39 -1.92
N SER A 393 -10.06 9.66 -1.79
CA SER A 393 -8.75 10.14 -2.25
C SER A 393 -7.85 10.43 -1.05
N THR A 394 -6.57 10.05 -1.12
CA THR A 394 -5.59 10.36 -0.06
C THR A 394 -5.44 11.87 0.15
N GLU A 395 -5.50 12.63 -0.94
CA GLU A 395 -5.45 14.09 -0.91
C GLU A 395 -6.74 14.70 -0.38
N LEU A 396 -7.92 14.21 -0.79
CA LEU A 396 -9.20 14.74 -0.25
C LEU A 396 -9.41 14.35 1.22
N ALA A 397 -8.90 13.19 1.64
CA ALA A 397 -8.90 12.77 3.03
C ALA A 397 -7.86 13.53 3.87
N ARG A 398 -6.91 14.25 3.23
CA ARG A 398 -5.91 15.07 3.88
C ARG A 398 -6.60 16.19 4.65
N SER A 399 -6.83 15.91 5.92
CA SER A 399 -7.46 16.86 6.84
C SER A 399 -6.43 17.74 7.57
N ALA A 400 -5.12 17.58 7.34
CA ALA A 400 -4.07 18.35 8.00
C ALA A 400 -3.12 19.00 6.97
N LYS A 401 -2.61 20.20 7.29
CA LYS A 401 -1.54 20.82 6.49
C LYS A 401 -0.21 20.11 6.72
N GLU A 402 0.59 19.96 5.68
CA GLU A 402 1.97 19.48 5.83
C GLU A 402 2.77 20.47 6.69
N THR A 403 3.21 20.01 7.85
CA THR A 403 3.99 20.80 8.81
C THR A 403 5.50 20.55 8.67
N ILE A 404 5.89 19.47 7.98
CA ILE A 404 7.27 19.08 7.75
C ILE A 404 7.73 19.65 6.40
N LYS A 405 8.24 20.89 6.43
CA LYS A 405 8.75 21.58 5.23
C LYS A 405 10.13 21.11 4.76
N GLN A 406 10.94 20.57 5.69
CA GLN A 406 12.30 20.09 5.41
C GLN A 406 12.46 18.66 5.93
N PRO A 407 11.91 17.66 5.22
CA PRO A 407 11.94 16.27 5.67
C PRO A 407 13.36 15.73 5.85
N SER A 408 14.30 16.13 4.98
CA SER A 408 15.72 15.73 5.08
C SER A 408 16.37 16.14 6.40
N VAL A 409 16.14 17.38 6.84
CA VAL A 409 16.64 17.90 8.13
C VAL A 409 16.01 17.14 9.29
N LEU A 410 14.70 16.86 9.22
CA LEU A 410 14.00 16.07 10.24
C LEU A 410 14.59 14.65 10.37
N ARG A 411 14.86 13.98 9.25
CA ARG A 411 15.48 12.64 9.23
C ARG A 411 16.88 12.67 9.83
N GLN A 412 17.70 13.67 9.47
CA GLN A 412 19.03 13.83 10.05
C GLN A 412 18.96 14.04 11.56
N GLN A 413 18.07 14.90 12.03
CA GLN A 413 17.84 15.12 13.48
C GLN A 413 17.44 13.82 14.20
N LEU A 414 16.59 12.99 13.60
CA LEU A 414 16.20 11.69 14.17
C LEU A 414 17.39 10.73 14.26
N ARG A 415 18.24 10.68 13.23
CA ARG A 415 19.47 9.86 13.23
C ARG A 415 20.44 10.32 14.31
N ASP A 416 20.70 11.62 14.38
CA ASP A 416 21.62 12.19 15.36
C ASP A 416 21.14 11.99 16.81
N LEU A 417 19.83 12.14 17.04
CA LEU A 417 19.24 11.90 18.36
C LEU A 417 19.24 10.41 18.74
N ALA A 418 18.95 9.51 17.80
CA ALA A 418 19.05 8.06 18.03
C ALA A 418 20.47 7.67 18.45
N LYS A 419 21.48 8.12 17.68
CA LYS A 419 22.89 7.90 18.01
C LYS A 419 23.25 8.45 19.40
N LYS A 420 22.81 9.66 19.74
CA LYS A 420 23.03 10.25 21.07
C LYS A 420 22.39 9.45 22.21
N ILE A 421 21.23 8.81 21.97
CA ILE A 421 20.56 7.99 22.98
C ILE A 421 21.33 6.68 23.21
N ASP A 422 21.84 6.09 22.13
CA ASP A 422 22.61 4.85 22.17
C ASP A 422 23.98 5.07 22.83
N ASP A 423 24.66 6.18 22.50
CA ASP A 423 25.99 6.53 23.03
C ASP A 423 25.95 7.08 24.48
N ALA A 424 24.78 7.47 25.01
CA ALA A 424 24.66 8.10 26.32
C ALA A 424 24.78 7.11 27.49
N THR A 425 25.84 7.28 28.29
CA THR A 425 26.05 6.56 29.56
C THR A 425 25.39 7.26 30.76
N ASP A 426 25.22 8.59 30.69
CA ASP A 426 24.55 9.37 31.73
C ASP A 426 23.01 9.28 31.60
N PRO A 427 22.29 8.85 32.66
CA PRO A 427 20.83 8.69 32.61
C PRO A 427 20.06 9.97 32.32
N GLN A 428 20.51 11.13 32.81
CA GLN A 428 19.83 12.41 32.60
C GLN A 428 19.99 12.89 31.15
N LYS A 429 21.20 12.79 30.59
CA LYS A 429 21.47 13.12 29.18
C LYS A 429 20.70 12.19 28.25
N LYS A 430 20.63 10.89 28.57
CA LYS A 430 19.83 9.92 27.81
C LYS A 430 18.35 10.27 27.84
N ALA A 431 17.79 10.57 29.01
CA ALA A 431 16.40 11.00 29.15
C ALA A 431 16.10 12.30 28.39
N ALA A 432 17.01 13.28 28.42
CA ALA A 432 16.87 14.53 27.68
C ALA A 432 16.90 14.33 26.16
N ALA A 433 17.80 13.47 25.66
CA ALA A 433 17.87 13.11 24.25
C ALA A 433 16.60 12.34 23.81
N GLN A 434 16.12 11.40 24.64
CA GLN A 434 14.88 10.68 24.40
C GLN A 434 13.68 11.63 24.34
N LYS A 435 13.56 12.59 25.26
CA LYS A 435 12.49 13.59 25.23
C LYS A 435 12.50 14.43 23.94
N LYS A 436 13.68 14.83 23.46
CA LYS A 436 13.82 15.54 22.17
C LYS A 436 13.42 14.64 21.00
N PHE A 437 13.86 13.39 21.01
CA PHE A 437 13.49 12.41 19.99
C PHE A 437 11.98 12.20 19.94
N ASP A 438 11.32 12.03 21.09
CA ASP A 438 9.87 11.84 21.19
C ASP A 438 9.11 13.09 20.70
N ALA A 439 9.62 14.29 20.97
CA ALA A 439 9.05 15.52 20.43
C ALA A 439 9.13 15.60 18.90
N VAL A 440 10.22 15.11 18.29
CA VAL A 440 10.36 15.03 16.83
C VAL A 440 9.41 13.97 16.26
N VAL A 441 9.30 12.81 16.90
CA VAL A 441 8.34 11.75 16.51
C VAL A 441 6.90 12.26 16.60
N SER A 442 6.54 13.03 17.63
CA SER A 442 5.20 13.61 17.75
C SER A 442 4.87 14.59 16.60
N LYS A 443 5.86 15.20 15.95
CA LYS A 443 5.64 15.97 14.71
C LYS A 443 5.32 15.06 13.52
N LEU A 444 6.00 13.91 13.40
CA LEU A 444 5.68 12.90 12.38
C LEU A 444 4.24 12.40 12.53
N GLU A 445 3.78 12.21 13.77
CA GLU A 445 2.41 11.77 14.10
C GLU A 445 1.31 12.68 13.57
N ARG A 446 1.67 13.93 13.26
CA ARG A 446 0.78 14.99 12.74
C ARG A 446 0.97 15.25 11.24
N SER A 447 1.76 14.42 10.56
CA SER A 447 2.03 14.57 9.12
C SER A 447 0.86 14.09 8.24
N ILE A 448 0.85 14.57 7.01
CA ILE A 448 -0.14 14.20 5.99
C ILE A 448 -0.15 12.69 5.73
N ALA A 449 1.01 12.03 5.81
CA ALA A 449 1.14 10.59 5.61
C ALA A 449 0.30 9.75 6.59
N ILE A 450 -0.16 10.35 7.70
CA ILE A 450 -1.04 9.69 8.69
C ILE A 450 -2.48 10.19 8.55
N TYR A 451 -2.68 11.49 8.32
CA TYR A 451 -4.03 12.08 8.27
C TYR A 451 -4.73 11.91 6.92
N GLY A 452 -3.98 11.84 5.82
CA GLY A 452 -4.49 11.51 4.48
C GLY A 452 -4.50 10.00 4.19
N ALA A 453 -3.97 9.17 5.09
CA ALA A 453 -3.94 7.73 4.88
C ALA A 453 -5.35 7.10 4.93
N ILE A 454 -5.67 6.32 3.90
CA ILE A 454 -6.91 5.56 3.81
C ILE A 454 -6.64 4.13 4.25
N ASN A 455 -7.39 3.68 5.24
CA ASN A 455 -7.28 2.35 5.84
C ASN A 455 -8.40 1.47 5.30
N LEU A 456 -8.04 0.35 4.68
CA LEU A 456 -8.90 -0.78 4.41
C LEU A 456 -8.63 -1.86 5.45
N ARG A 457 -9.66 -2.28 6.17
CA ARG A 457 -9.60 -3.34 7.18
C ARG A 457 -10.65 -4.39 6.88
N THR A 458 -10.30 -5.67 6.86
CA THR A 458 -11.29 -6.72 6.57
C THR A 458 -10.94 -8.07 7.20
N ASP A 459 -11.96 -8.73 7.75
CA ASP A 459 -11.94 -10.14 8.18
C ASP A 459 -12.29 -11.12 7.05
N GLY A 460 -12.51 -10.62 5.83
CA GLY A 460 -12.92 -11.40 4.66
C GLY A 460 -14.44 -11.57 4.51
N GLU A 461 -15.22 -10.95 5.41
CA GLU A 461 -16.69 -10.86 5.32
C GLU A 461 -17.17 -9.41 5.32
N ARG A 462 -16.57 -8.57 6.17
CA ARG A 462 -16.88 -7.15 6.33
C ARG A 462 -15.65 -6.32 5.95
N VAL A 463 -15.89 -5.10 5.48
CA VAL A 463 -14.82 -4.15 5.17
C VAL A 463 -15.07 -2.84 5.90
N VAL A 464 -14.04 -2.29 6.52
CA VAL A 464 -13.99 -0.89 6.96
C VAL A 464 -13.06 -0.13 6.04
N MET A 465 -13.57 0.95 5.44
CA MET A 465 -12.76 2.00 4.85
C MET A 465 -12.73 3.18 5.82
N ALA A 466 -11.56 3.67 6.21
CA ALA A 466 -11.45 4.72 7.22
C ALA A 466 -10.26 5.66 7.04
N TYR A 467 -10.42 6.90 7.47
CA TYR A 467 -9.33 7.88 7.55
C TYR A 467 -9.44 8.70 8.84
N LYS A 468 -8.33 9.32 9.25
CA LYS A 468 -8.25 10.01 10.53
C LYS A 468 -8.83 11.42 10.44
N LEU A 469 -9.60 11.82 11.46
CA LEU A 469 -10.16 13.17 11.55
C LEU A 469 -9.14 14.15 12.16
N GLU A 470 -8.97 15.33 11.55
CA GLU A 470 -8.15 16.42 12.10
C GLU A 470 -8.70 16.89 13.46
N ARG A 471 -9.98 17.27 13.49
CA ARG A 471 -10.70 17.61 14.73
C ARG A 471 -11.29 16.34 15.33
N SER A 472 -10.46 15.66 16.11
CA SER A 472 -10.84 14.43 16.79
C SER A 472 -11.12 14.65 18.27
N THR A 473 -12.02 13.85 18.82
CA THR A 473 -12.12 13.64 20.27
C THR A 473 -11.56 12.26 20.61
N PRO A 474 -11.24 11.99 21.89
CA PRO A 474 -10.84 10.64 22.32
C PRO A 474 -11.81 9.52 21.94
N SER A 475 -13.08 9.82 21.70
CA SER A 475 -14.12 8.86 21.29
C SER A 475 -14.48 8.93 19.80
N LYS A 476 -13.99 9.94 19.06
CA LYS A 476 -14.30 10.17 17.65
C LYS A 476 -13.07 10.73 16.93
N GLY A 477 -12.16 9.83 16.58
CA GLY A 477 -10.93 10.12 15.85
C GLY A 477 -10.88 9.62 14.41
N TRP A 478 -11.85 8.82 13.99
CA TRP A 478 -11.89 8.23 12.66
C TRP A 478 -13.20 8.55 11.95
N ASP A 479 -13.11 8.82 10.65
CA ASP A 479 -14.24 8.63 9.75
C ASP A 479 -14.24 7.19 9.28
N ILE A 480 -15.37 6.49 9.42
CA ILE A 480 -15.48 5.05 9.21
C ILE A 480 -16.68 4.77 8.31
N TYR A 481 -16.40 4.12 7.18
CA TYR A 481 -17.39 3.59 6.24
C TYR A 481 -17.40 2.07 6.38
N LYS A 482 -18.58 1.49 6.62
CA LYS A 482 -18.75 0.04 6.78
C LYS A 482 -19.34 -0.55 5.51
N LEU A 483 -18.70 -1.57 4.96
CA LEU A 483 -19.26 -2.42 3.92
C LEU A 483 -19.54 -3.79 4.52
N GLU A 484 -20.78 -4.25 4.39
CA GLU A 484 -21.22 -5.54 4.91
C GLU A 484 -22.00 -6.27 3.82
N ARG A 485 -22.04 -7.61 3.85
CA ARG A 485 -22.74 -8.37 2.82
C ARG A 485 -24.25 -8.15 2.88
N ALA A 486 -24.88 -8.11 1.70
CA ALA A 486 -26.33 -8.18 1.58
C ALA A 486 -26.81 -9.63 1.82
N GLY A 487 -27.00 -10.00 3.09
CA GLY A 487 -27.27 -11.40 3.49
C GLY A 487 -26.01 -12.27 3.47
N GLU A 488 -26.15 -13.58 3.71
CA GLU A 488 -24.99 -14.48 3.94
C GLU A 488 -24.05 -14.61 2.73
N LYS A 489 -24.58 -14.55 1.50
CA LYS A 489 -23.81 -14.75 0.26
C LYS A 489 -23.87 -13.57 -0.72
N GLY A 490 -24.46 -12.45 -0.30
CA GLY A 490 -24.60 -11.29 -1.17
C GLY A 490 -23.30 -10.51 -1.39
N PRO A 491 -23.28 -9.57 -2.34
CA PRO A 491 -22.18 -8.64 -2.51
C PRO A 491 -22.05 -7.73 -1.29
N LEU A 492 -20.86 -7.16 -1.10
CA LEU A 492 -20.66 -6.07 -0.16
C LEU A 492 -21.49 -4.85 -0.59
N ILE A 493 -22.25 -4.31 0.36
CA ILE A 493 -23.01 -3.06 0.22
C ILE A 493 -22.55 -2.06 1.26
N TYR A 494 -22.57 -0.78 0.90
CA TYR A 494 -22.28 0.29 1.84
C TYR A 494 -23.43 0.48 2.83
N ARG A 495 -23.14 0.35 4.12
CA ARG A 495 -24.06 0.72 5.20
C ARG A 495 -23.80 2.18 5.54
N SER A 496 -24.77 3.02 5.17
CA SER A 496 -24.71 4.48 5.33
C SER A 496 -24.32 4.88 6.75
N LYS A 497 -23.52 5.94 6.85
CA LYS A 497 -23.15 6.59 8.11
C LYS A 497 -24.30 7.40 8.73
N TYR A 498 -25.39 7.61 7.98
CA TYR A 498 -26.50 8.48 8.32
C TYR A 498 -27.81 7.72 8.62
N ASP A 499 -27.75 6.40 8.67
CA ASP A 499 -28.89 5.53 9.00
C ASP A 499 -28.93 5.18 10.49
#